data_AF-A0A6C1EFQ7-F1
#
_entry.id   AF-A0A6C1EFQ7-F1
#
_cell.length_a   1.000
_cell.length_b   1.000
_cell.length_c   1.000
_cell.angle_alpha   90.00
_cell.angle_beta   90.00
_cell.angle_gamma   90.00
#
_symmetry.space_group_name_H-M   'P 1'
#
loop_
_entity.id
_entity.type
_entity.pdbx_description
1 polymer ?
#
loop_
_entity_poly.entity_id
_entity_poly.type
_entity_poly.pdbx_seq_one_letter_code
_entity_poly.pdbx_strand_id
1 'polypeptide(L)'
;MAQVTVKVNTTNAQLGSATYIELKDLQRDETYQIKVCWSAIHPVSIDDLQTIIIPRSTEFQGTTSDHARIVVAFQMMSDSYPSENAMVPIQVSLITTKLGIPVDIYPILVVIVLLIAGLVVTRAPHVLNDLLLKF
;
A
#
# COMPACT_ATOMS: atom_id res chain seq x y z
N MET A 1 -14.94 13.32 -0.25
CA MET A 1 -14.23 12.07 0.10
C MET A 1 -12.88 12.46 0.66
N ALA A 2 -12.66 12.26 1.96
CA ALA A 2 -11.39 12.58 2.60
C ALA A 2 -10.36 11.53 2.16
N GLN A 3 -9.25 12.01 1.63
CA GLN A 3 -8.08 11.22 1.30
C GLN A 3 -7.51 10.63 2.60
N VAL A 4 -7.68 9.33 2.83
CA VAL A 4 -7.00 8.63 3.92
C VAL A 4 -5.73 8.03 3.35
N THR A 5 -4.77 8.90 3.01
CA THR A 5 -3.37 8.44 2.90
C THR A 5 -2.95 8.10 4.32
N VAL A 6 -2.98 6.81 4.65
CA VAL A 6 -2.66 6.36 5.99
C VAL A 6 -1.19 6.66 6.26
N LYS A 7 -1.00 7.63 7.16
CA LYS A 7 0.20 7.97 7.91
C LYS A 7 1.41 7.10 7.57
N VAL A 8 2.27 7.62 6.67
CA VAL A 8 3.61 7.07 6.45
C VAL A 8 4.38 7.26 7.75
N ASN A 9 4.57 6.18 8.51
CA ASN A 9 5.41 6.24 9.69
C ASN A 9 6.79 5.73 9.30
N THR A 10 7.77 6.62 9.27
CA THR A 10 9.17 6.24 9.07
C THR A 10 9.69 5.73 10.40
N THR A 11 10.02 4.44 10.46
CA THR A 11 10.62 3.82 11.64
C THR A 11 11.98 3.28 11.28
N ASN A 12 12.98 3.61 12.09
CA ASN A 12 14.28 2.95 12.02
C ASN A 12 14.11 1.55 12.61
N ALA A 13 14.10 0.55 11.75
CA ALA A 13 13.95 -0.83 12.17
C ALA A 13 15.34 -1.50 12.21
N GLN A 14 15.54 -2.38 13.19
CA GLN A 14 16.80 -3.06 13.42
C GLN A 14 16.89 -4.31 12.54
N LEU A 15 18.10 -4.64 12.07
CA LEU A 15 18.31 -5.89 11.36
C LEU A 15 18.32 -7.08 12.33
N GLY A 16 17.80 -8.21 11.88
CA GLY A 16 17.80 -9.49 12.60
C GLY A 16 16.71 -9.62 13.66
N SER A 17 16.00 -8.56 14.03
CA SER A 17 14.88 -8.62 14.98
C SER A 17 13.52 -8.46 14.29
N ALA A 18 12.49 -9.05 14.91
CA ALA A 18 11.12 -8.89 14.43
C ALA A 18 10.63 -7.47 14.74
N THR A 19 10.14 -6.78 13.72
CA THR A 19 9.52 -5.46 13.84
C THR A 19 8.01 -5.62 13.89
N TYR A 20 7.37 -4.93 14.84
CA TYR A 20 5.93 -4.96 15.05
C TYR A 20 5.34 -3.57 14.88
N ILE A 21 4.38 -3.43 13.97
CA ILE A 21 3.71 -2.15 13.69
C ILE A 21 2.22 -2.32 13.90
N GLU A 22 1.69 -1.61 14.90
CA GLU A 22 0.24 -1.57 15.17
C GLU A 22 -0.47 -0.67 14.15
N LEU A 23 -1.51 -1.22 13.51
CA LEU A 23 -2.39 -0.47 12.63
C LEU A 23 -3.51 0.17 13.47
N LYS A 24 -3.70 1.48 13.32
CA LYS A 24 -4.71 2.26 14.05
C LYS A 24 -5.74 2.84 13.10
N ASP A 25 -6.90 3.18 13.66
CA ASP A 25 -7.99 3.89 12.96
C ASP A 25 -8.50 3.19 11.69
N LEU A 26 -8.44 1.86 11.68
CA LEU A 26 -9.00 1.02 10.62
C LEU A 26 -10.53 1.12 10.63
N GLN A 27 -11.11 1.34 9.46
CA GLN A 27 -12.55 1.33 9.24
C GLN A 27 -13.05 -0.10 9.06
N ARG A 28 -14.29 -0.36 9.47
CA ARG A 28 -14.93 -1.66 9.27
C ARG A 28 -15.29 -1.86 7.80
N ASP A 29 -15.27 -3.12 7.35
CA ASP A 29 -15.64 -3.55 6.01
C ASP A 29 -14.83 -2.89 4.86
N GLU A 30 -13.60 -2.48 5.18
CA GLU A 30 -12.62 -1.98 4.23
C GLU A 30 -11.51 -3.01 3.99
N THR A 31 -11.05 -3.09 2.75
CA THR A 31 -9.89 -3.91 2.39
C THR A 31 -8.66 -3.02 2.33
N TYR A 32 -7.62 -3.40 3.07
CA TYR A 32 -6.37 -2.65 3.13
C TYR A 32 -5.22 -3.42 2.50
N GLN A 33 -4.32 -2.70 1.84
CA GLN A 33 -3.03 -3.18 1.39
C GLN A 33 -1.93 -2.51 2.23
N ILE A 34 -1.07 -3.33 2.84
CA ILE A 34 0.10 -2.86 3.57
C ILE A 34 1.27 -2.81 2.58
N LYS A 35 2.01 -1.70 2.58
CA LYS A 35 3.26 -1.56 1.82
C LYS A 35 4.39 -1.21 2.76
N VAL A 36 5.44 -2.03 2.68
CA VAL A 36 6.69 -1.84 3.40
C VAL A 36 7.76 -1.48 2.38
N CYS A 37 8.34 -0.30 2.51
CA CYS A 37 9.26 0.26 1.53
C CYS A 37 10.57 0.66 2.22
N TRP A 38 11.69 0.41 1.54
CA TRP A 38 13.03 0.82 1.95
C TRP A 38 13.80 1.36 0.75
N SER A 39 14.90 2.07 1.01
CA SER A 39 15.78 2.59 -0.05
C SER A 39 16.74 1.52 -0.52
N ALA A 40 17.01 1.46 -1.83
CA ALA A 40 18.00 0.56 -2.42
C ALA A 40 19.44 0.81 -1.93
N ILE A 41 19.72 1.98 -1.35
CA ILE A 41 21.00 2.29 -0.68
C ILE A 41 21.20 1.39 0.56
N HIS A 42 20.11 0.87 1.13
CA HIS A 42 20.14 -0.09 2.23
C HIS A 42 19.71 -1.47 1.71
N PRO A 43 20.65 -2.34 1.29
CA PRO A 43 20.34 -3.67 0.77
C PRO A 43 19.84 -4.58 1.89
N VAL A 44 18.53 -4.59 2.08
CA VAL A 44 17.84 -5.47 3.03
C VAL A 44 16.74 -6.26 2.33
N SER A 45 16.51 -7.46 2.85
CA SER A 45 15.36 -8.30 2.53
C SER A 45 14.36 -8.27 3.69
N ILE A 46 13.08 -8.44 3.35
CA ILE A 46 12.01 -8.57 4.31
C ILE A 46 11.47 -9.99 4.25
N ASP A 47 11.60 -10.69 5.36
CA ASP A 47 11.10 -12.04 5.55
C ASP A 47 9.90 -12.05 6.50
N ASP A 48 9.09 -13.10 6.40
CA ASP A 48 7.98 -13.41 7.31
C ASP A 48 6.98 -12.25 7.54
N LEU A 49 6.65 -11.51 6.46
CA LEU A 49 5.62 -10.49 6.52
C LEU A 49 4.25 -11.12 6.79
N GLN A 50 3.73 -10.90 7.99
CA GLN A 50 2.46 -11.46 8.43
C GLN A 50 1.62 -10.46 9.20
N THR A 51 0.32 -10.70 9.22
CA THR A 51 -0.64 -9.94 10.02
C THR A 51 -1.04 -10.76 11.23
N ILE A 52 -0.94 -10.18 12.42
CA ILE A 52 -1.27 -10.79 13.70
C ILE A 52 -2.45 -10.03 14.29
N ILE A 53 -3.48 -10.77 14.70
CA ILE A 53 -4.64 -10.21 15.42
C ILE A 53 -4.44 -10.49 16.90
N ILE A 54 -4.41 -9.42 17.69
CA ILE A 54 -4.26 -9.49 19.13
C ILE A 54 -5.63 -9.30 19.75
N PRO A 55 -6.16 -10.31 20.47
CA PRO A 55 -7.45 -10.20 21.12
C PRO A 55 -7.47 -9.07 22.15
N ARG A 56 -8.67 -8.57 22.44
CA ARG A 56 -8.90 -7.60 23.52
C ARG A 56 -8.33 -8.09 24.84
N SER A 57 -7.84 -7.16 25.66
CA SER A 57 -7.32 -7.40 27.00
C SER A 57 -6.15 -8.41 27.06
N THR A 58 -5.47 -8.68 25.93
CA THR A 58 -4.28 -9.52 25.87
C THR A 58 -3.03 -8.65 25.88
N GLU A 59 -2.08 -8.99 26.74
CA GLU A 59 -0.78 -8.31 26.79
C GLU A 59 0.07 -8.66 25.56
N PHE A 60 0.65 -7.64 24.94
CA PHE A 60 1.56 -7.79 23.83
C PHE A 60 2.57 -6.65 23.81
N GLN A 61 3.87 -6.99 23.70
CA GLN A 61 4.97 -6.00 23.72
C GLN A 61 4.85 -5.00 24.89
N GLY A 62 4.47 -5.50 26.08
CA GLY A 62 4.29 -4.68 27.29
C GLY A 62 3.08 -3.74 27.28
N THR A 63 2.17 -3.89 26.32
CA THR A 63 0.96 -3.06 26.21
C THR A 63 -0.31 -3.90 26.17
N THR A 64 -1.38 -3.39 26.78
CA THR A 64 -2.72 -3.97 26.76
C THR A 64 -3.70 -2.97 26.13
N SER A 65 -4.80 -3.46 25.58
CA SER A 65 -5.87 -2.62 25.02
C SER A 65 -7.23 -3.26 25.24
N ASP A 66 -8.26 -2.46 25.48
CA ASP A 66 -9.65 -2.92 25.59
C ASP A 66 -10.26 -3.28 24.22
N HIS A 67 -9.55 -3.01 23.13
CA HIS A 67 -9.95 -3.32 21.77
C HIS A 67 -8.99 -4.34 21.14
N ALA A 68 -9.50 -5.11 20.19
CA ALA A 68 -8.65 -5.99 19.39
C ALA A 68 -7.71 -5.13 18.54
N ARG A 69 -6.43 -5.53 18.47
CA ARG A 69 -5.40 -4.79 17.74
C ARG A 69 -4.95 -5.62 16.55
N ILE A 70 -4.68 -4.95 15.44
CA ILE A 70 -4.11 -5.57 14.25
C ILE A 70 -2.67 -5.08 14.14
N VAL A 71 -1.75 -6.03 14.11
CA VAL A 71 -0.30 -5.76 14.08
C VAL A 71 0.29 -6.41 12.85
N VAL A 72 1.14 -5.68 12.15
CA VAL A 72 1.98 -6.21 11.07
C VAL A 72 3.32 -6.58 11.68
N ALA A 73 3.74 -7.81 11.47
CA ALA A 73 5.04 -8.31 11.90
C ALA A 73 5.87 -8.70 10.67
N PHE A 74 7.15 -8.36 10.70
CA PHE A 74 8.11 -8.78 9.67
C PHE A 74 9.52 -8.76 10.25
N GLN A 75 10.43 -9.51 9.63
CA GLN A 75 11.85 -9.52 9.97
C GLN A 75 12.64 -8.88 8.83
N MET A 76 13.67 -8.11 9.18
CA MET A 76 14.62 -7.58 8.21
C MET A 76 15.94 -8.32 8.28
N MET A 77 16.45 -8.71 7.12
CA MET A 77 17.72 -9.40 6.94
C MET A 77 18.65 -8.56 6.05
N SER A 78 19.96 -8.67 6.29
CA SER A 78 20.97 -7.96 5.48
C SER A 78 21.23 -8.75 4.21
N ASP A 79 21.09 -8.12 3.05
CA ASP A 79 21.44 -8.74 1.76
C ASP A 79 22.88 -8.43 1.34
N SER A 80 23.61 -7.60 2.10
CA SER A 80 25.02 -7.31 1.89
C SER A 80 25.94 -7.95 2.95
N TYR A 81 27.11 -8.41 2.52
CA TYR A 81 28.24 -8.76 3.39
C TYR A 81 29.46 -7.86 3.09
N PRO A 82 30.04 -7.18 4.09
CA PRO A 82 29.57 -7.09 5.48
C PRO A 82 28.27 -6.27 5.58
N SER A 83 27.52 -6.43 6.68
CA SER A 83 26.34 -5.59 6.94
C SER A 83 26.79 -4.17 7.29
N GLU A 84 26.54 -3.20 6.41
CA GLU A 84 27.01 -1.83 6.62
C GLU A 84 26.17 -1.04 7.64
N ASN A 85 24.89 -1.41 7.81
CA ASN A 85 23.95 -0.67 8.64
C ASN A 85 23.27 -1.61 9.64
N ALA A 86 23.21 -1.20 10.92
CA ALA A 86 22.47 -1.92 11.97
C ALA A 86 20.99 -1.47 12.07
N MET A 87 20.68 -0.29 11.55
CA MET A 87 19.33 0.27 11.50
C MET A 87 19.05 0.80 10.09
N VAL A 88 17.88 0.47 9.56
CA VAL A 88 17.44 0.90 8.23
C VAL A 88 16.13 1.67 8.34
N PRO A 89 16.02 2.84 7.72
CA PRO A 89 14.77 3.58 7.67
C PRO A 89 13.79 2.83 6.77
N ILE A 90 12.72 2.32 7.39
CA ILE A 90 11.59 1.72 6.68
C ILE A 90 10.43 2.70 6.67
N GLN A 91 9.75 2.78 5.53
CA GLN A 91 8.46 3.43 5.42
C GLN A 91 7.37 2.36 5.35
N VAL A 92 6.46 2.38 6.32
CA VAL A 92 5.25 1.55 6.27
C VAL A 92 4.07 2.45 6.00
N SER A 93 3.29 2.05 5.00
CA SER A 93 2.09 2.76 4.57
C SER A 93 0.95 1.78 4.37
N LEU A 94 -0.27 2.25 4.60
CA LEU A 94 -1.49 1.49 4.40
C LEU A 94 -2.32 2.17 3.32
N ILE A 95 -2.86 1.37 2.40
CA ILE A 95 -3.64 1.86 1.28
C ILE A 95 -4.99 1.18 1.32
N THR A 96 -6.06 1.97 1.29
CA THR A 96 -7.42 1.44 1.16
C THR A 96 -7.66 1.00 -0.28
N THR A 97 -8.23 -0.19 -0.44
CA THR A 97 -8.57 -0.77 -1.74
C THR A 97 -10.06 -1.03 -1.80
N LYS A 98 -10.67 -0.72 -2.94
CA LYS A 98 -12.06 -1.06 -3.26
C LYS A 98 -12.03 -1.91 -4.52
N LEU A 99 -12.76 -3.04 -4.52
CA LEU A 99 -12.79 -3.98 -5.65
C LEU A 99 -11.38 -4.41 -6.13
N GLY A 100 -10.41 -4.48 -5.22
CA GLY A 100 -9.02 -4.82 -5.52
C GLY A 100 -8.16 -3.68 -6.11
N ILE A 101 -8.72 -2.47 -6.27
CA ILE A 101 -8.01 -1.30 -6.81
C ILE A 101 -7.75 -0.30 -5.68
N PRO A 102 -6.52 0.23 -5.53
CA PRO A 102 -6.23 1.35 -4.65
C PRO A 102 -7.15 2.54 -4.92
N VAL A 103 -7.82 3.04 -3.88
CA VAL A 103 -8.81 4.13 -4.01
C VAL A 103 -8.21 5.39 -4.64
N ASP A 104 -6.93 5.65 -4.39
CA ASP A 104 -6.22 6.83 -4.90
C ASP A 104 -6.04 6.83 -6.43
N ILE A 105 -6.19 5.68 -7.09
CA ILE A 105 -6.02 5.53 -8.54
C ILE A 105 -7.33 5.80 -9.31
N TYR A 106 -8.49 5.76 -8.64
CA TYR A 106 -9.79 5.95 -9.30
C TYR A 106 -9.91 7.27 -10.08
N PRO A 107 -9.48 8.44 -9.56
CA PRO A 107 -9.53 9.69 -10.32
C PRO A 107 -8.74 9.62 -11.63
N ILE A 108 -7.59 8.94 -11.62
CA ILE A 108 -6.75 8.76 -12.80
C ILE A 108 -7.46 7.86 -13.82
N LEU A 109 -8.08 6.76 -13.36
CA LEU A 109 -8.87 5.88 -14.23
C LEU A 109 -10.02 6.63 -14.91
N VAL A 110 -10.74 7.48 -14.16
CA VAL A 110 -11.82 8.31 -14.73
C VAL A 110 -11.30 9.22 -15.84
N VAL A 111 -10.15 9.89 -15.63
CA VAL A 111 -9.54 10.74 -16.64
C VAL A 111 -9.14 9.95 -17.89
N ILE A 112 -8.54 8.77 -17.72
CA ILE A 112 -8.16 7.89 -18.84
C ILE A 112 -9.40 7.50 -19.65
N VAL A 113 -10.48 7.07 -18.99
CA VAL A 113 -11.73 6.68 -19.64
C VAL A 113 -12.34 7.86 -20.41
N LEU A 114 -12.37 9.06 -19.82
CA LEU A 114 -12.88 10.26 -20.49
C LEU A 114 -12.05 10.66 -21.71
N LEU A 115 -10.73 10.58 -21.63
CA LEU A 115 -9.85 10.86 -22.77
C LEU A 115 -10.06 9.86 -23.91
N ILE A 116 -10.17 8.57 -23.60
CA ILE A 116 -10.44 7.53 -24.60
C ILE A 116 -11.82 7.74 -25.23
N ALA A 117 -12.84 8.01 -24.42
CA ALA A 117 -14.19 8.29 -24.92
C ALA A 117 -14.22 9.54 -25.82
N GLY A 118 -13.55 10.63 -25.41
CA GLY A 118 -13.43 11.85 -26.21
C GLY A 118 -12.69 11.60 -27.54
N LEU A 119 -11.61 10.81 -27.51
CA LEU A 119 -10.88 10.43 -28.72
C LEU A 119 -11.76 9.60 -29.67
N VAL A 120 -12.52 8.63 -29.14
CA VAL A 120 -13.44 7.81 -29.93
C VAL A 120 -14.54 8.66 -30.55
N VAL A 121 -15.17 9.55 -29.77
CA VAL A 121 -16.23 10.45 -30.27
C VAL A 121 -15.72 11.41 -31.34
N THR A 122 -14.50 11.94 -31.20
CA THR A 122 -13.91 12.83 -32.21
C THR A 122 -13.45 12.09 -33.48
N ARG A 123 -13.05 10.82 -33.37
CA ARG A 123 -12.62 9.99 -34.51
C ARG A 123 -13.78 9.30 -35.23
N ALA A 124 -14.86 8.97 -34.53
CA ALA A 124 -16.04 8.30 -35.07
C ALA A 124 -16.65 8.99 -36.32
N PRO A 125 -16.86 10.32 -36.37
CA PRO A 125 -17.41 10.97 -37.56
C PRO A 125 -16.47 10.94 -38.77
N HIS A 126 -15.15 10.95 -38.57
CA HIS A 126 -14.18 10.82 -39.66
C HIS A 126 -14.21 9.43 -40.30
N VAL A 127 -14.27 8.37 -39.47
CA VAL A 127 -14.35 6.98 -39.96
C VAL A 127 -15.70 6.70 -40.64
N LEU A 128 -16.79 7.29 -40.15
CA LEU A 128 -18.11 7.16 -40.77
C LEU A 128 -18.18 7.88 -42.13
N ASN A 129 -17.59 9.08 -42.25
CA ASN A 129 -17.48 9.80 -43.52
C ASN A 129 -16.65 9.03 -44.55
N ASP A 130 -15.50 8.45 -44.16
CA ASP A 130 -14.66 7.64 -45.06
C ASP A 130 -15.36 6.36 -45.55
N LEU A 131 -16.29 5.82 -44.76
CA LEU A 131 -17.12 4.65 -45.14
C LEU A 131 -18.27 5.02 -46.07
N LEU A 132 -18.93 6.17 -45.85
CA LEU A 132 -20.04 6.64 -46.66
C LEU A 132 -19.60 7.20 -48.02
N LEU A 133 -18.40 7.79 -48.13
CA LEU A 133 -17.83 8.29 -49.39
C LEU A 133 -17.23 7.18 -50.28
N LYS A 134 -17.17 5.94 -49.78
CA LYS A 134 -16.70 4.76 -50.53
C LYS A 134 -17.82 4.00 -51.24
N PHE A 135 -19.08 4.39 -51.05
CA PHE A 135 -20.26 3.91 -51.79
C PHE A 135 -20.85 5.07 -52.61
#